data_AF-A0A4Y7IB82-F1
#
_entry.id   AF-A0A4Y7IB82-F1
#
_cell.length_a   1.000
_cell.length_b   1.000
_cell.length_c   1.000
_cell.angle_alpha   90.00
_cell.angle_beta   90.00
_cell.angle_gamma   90.00
#
_symmetry.space_group_name_H-M   'P 1'
#
loop_
_entity.id
_entity.type
_entity.pdbx_description
1 polymer ?
#
loop_
_entity_poly.entity_id
_entity_poly.type
_entity_poly.pdbx_seq_one_letter_code
_entity_poly.pdbx_strand_id
1 'polypeptide(L)'
;MLALTNYSSTMTSEEDFHSEENLSVLDVIKSTTIWVSSVEEIIQYRFRNKSLLEEALTHSSYTESPSYQRLEFVGDAALGLAVANFVFLTYPDLDPGQLSLLRAANISTEKLARVAIRHNLYPFMRHNAPSLDIKVREFALAVQEEGDEIPHAGSVKAPKVLADLVESIAAAIYVDCNFDLKLLWEYFSWLLEPIVTLETLEQQPVTMLYEVCQKQGKHVDIKHWRKGTRNIASVYVDGKLIGSSSSDQKDIAKISAAKEALERMYEMGSLPLEDGSIVKLDDLQEIEGAKQKLNSLCTKKRWSMPVYKVDKEVGAAHERGFVCSVQIETAAGTYVTSGDVKTKVKEAENSAASMMLHGLEDPKFGLGKIS
;
A
#
# COMPACT_ATOMS: atom_id res chain seq x y z
N MET A 1 21.04 55.41 -57.27
CA MET A 1 21.82 56.39 -56.47
C MET A 1 21.70 55.93 -55.02
N LEU A 2 22.64 55.17 -54.45
CA LEU A 2 23.92 55.61 -53.81
C LEU A 2 23.65 56.78 -52.83
N ALA A 3 23.97 56.79 -51.53
CA ALA A 3 24.99 56.10 -50.72
C ALA A 3 24.47 55.93 -49.26
N LEU A 4 24.69 54.82 -48.53
CA LEU A 4 25.84 54.47 -47.66
C LEU A 4 26.32 55.56 -46.68
N THR A 5 26.18 55.29 -45.37
CA THR A 5 27.29 55.41 -44.39
C THR A 5 27.04 54.51 -43.19
N ASN A 6 27.98 53.59 -42.96
CA ASN A 6 28.13 52.73 -41.79
C ASN A 6 28.80 53.53 -40.65
N TYR A 7 28.45 53.21 -39.39
CA TYR A 7 29.42 53.22 -38.31
C TYR A 7 29.24 51.97 -37.44
N SER A 8 30.38 51.43 -37.01
CA SER A 8 30.61 50.05 -36.61
C SER A 8 30.69 49.89 -35.07
N SER A 9 30.13 48.77 -34.61
CA SER A 9 30.59 47.85 -33.55
C SER A 9 31.06 48.37 -32.18
N THR A 10 30.40 47.86 -31.13
CA THR A 10 31.04 46.98 -30.12
C THR A 10 29.99 46.06 -29.46
N MET A 11 30.26 44.75 -29.46
CA MET A 11 29.65 43.74 -28.59
C MET A 11 30.29 43.78 -27.19
N THR A 12 29.50 43.51 -26.16
CA THR A 12 29.77 42.74 -24.91
C THR A 12 28.52 42.86 -24.03
N SER A 13 27.60 41.88 -24.02
CA SER A 13 27.56 40.68 -23.15
C SER A 13 27.07 40.97 -21.72
N GLU A 14 26.00 40.24 -21.35
CA GLU A 14 25.61 39.80 -19.98
C GLU A 14 25.22 40.90 -18.97
N GLU A 15 24.23 40.79 -18.09
CA GLU A 15 23.18 39.81 -17.77
C GLU A 15 22.26 40.54 -16.76
N ASP A 16 20.95 40.30 -16.87
CA ASP A 16 19.98 39.99 -15.80
C ASP A 16 20.09 40.61 -14.39
N PHE A 17 19.00 41.23 -13.89
CA PHE A 17 18.15 40.63 -12.83
C PHE A 17 16.90 41.50 -12.50
N HIS A 18 15.82 40.82 -12.13
CA HIS A 18 14.57 41.26 -11.49
C HIS A 18 13.43 41.85 -12.33
N SER A 19 12.51 40.97 -12.73
CA SER A 19 11.07 41.29 -12.75
C SER A 19 10.31 40.21 -12.00
N GLU A 20 9.91 40.51 -10.77
CA GLU A 20 8.88 39.77 -10.03
C GLU A 20 7.53 39.94 -10.74
N GLU A 21 6.88 38.83 -11.10
CA GLU A 21 5.53 38.81 -11.65
C GLU A 21 4.51 39.11 -10.54
N ASN A 22 3.84 40.26 -10.64
CA ASN A 22 2.66 40.59 -9.83
C ASN A 22 1.45 39.79 -10.33
N LEU A 23 1.15 38.67 -9.67
CA LEU A 23 -0.10 37.92 -9.86
C LEU A 23 -1.27 38.77 -9.36
N SER A 24 -2.29 39.01 -10.19
CA SER A 24 -3.39 39.91 -9.81
C SER A 24 -4.21 39.32 -8.66
N VAL A 25 -4.57 40.14 -7.67
CA VAL A 25 -5.37 39.73 -6.50
C VAL A 25 -6.68 39.04 -6.92
N LEU A 26 -7.26 39.43 -8.06
CA LEU A 26 -8.45 38.81 -8.61
C LEU A 26 -8.20 37.39 -9.14
N ASP A 27 -7.03 37.12 -9.70
CA ASP A 27 -6.65 35.78 -10.16
C ASP A 27 -6.35 34.85 -8.98
N VAL A 28 -5.75 35.37 -7.91
CA VAL A 28 -5.58 34.65 -6.64
C VAL A 28 -6.93 34.33 -6.02
N ILE A 29 -7.86 35.30 -5.90
CA ILE A 29 -9.20 35.07 -5.34
C ILE A 29 -10.00 34.08 -6.19
N LYS A 30 -9.94 34.19 -7.52
CA LYS A 30 -10.59 33.23 -8.43
C LYS A 30 -10.00 31.83 -8.28
N SER A 31 -8.68 31.71 -8.24
CA SER A 31 -8.00 30.45 -7.98
C SER A 31 -8.47 29.85 -6.64
N THR A 32 -8.42 30.63 -5.55
CA THR A 32 -8.92 30.26 -4.21
C THR A 32 -10.35 29.76 -4.18
N THR A 33 -11.25 30.47 -4.85
CA THR A 33 -12.66 30.09 -4.90
C THR A 33 -12.88 28.77 -5.66
N ILE A 34 -12.05 28.48 -6.66
CA ILE A 34 -12.15 27.27 -7.49
C ILE A 34 -11.72 26.03 -6.71
N TRP A 35 -10.55 26.03 -6.06
CA TRP A 35 -10.10 24.82 -5.35
C TRP A 35 -10.89 24.53 -4.08
N VAL A 36 -11.31 25.56 -3.34
CA VAL A 36 -12.22 25.38 -2.19
C VAL A 36 -13.49 24.65 -2.61
N SER A 37 -14.09 25.05 -3.74
CA SER A 37 -15.29 24.42 -4.26
C SER A 37 -15.05 22.97 -4.69
N SER A 38 -13.89 22.68 -5.29
CA SER A 38 -13.48 21.31 -5.65
C SER A 38 -13.33 20.42 -4.41
N VAL A 39 -12.70 20.91 -3.34
CA VAL A 39 -12.56 20.13 -2.12
C VAL A 39 -13.90 19.92 -1.42
N GLU A 40 -14.78 20.92 -1.38
CA GLU A 40 -16.16 20.76 -0.89
C GLU A 40 -16.94 19.66 -1.63
N GLU A 41 -16.74 19.55 -2.95
CA GLU A 41 -17.31 18.49 -3.77
C GLU A 41 -16.67 17.13 -3.49
N ILE A 42 -15.36 17.07 -3.27
CA ILE A 42 -14.69 15.84 -2.87
C ILE A 42 -15.25 15.38 -1.53
N ILE A 43 -15.23 16.23 -0.49
CA ILE A 43 -15.63 15.83 0.87
C ILE A 43 -17.15 15.80 1.08
N GLN A 44 -17.96 16.16 0.08
CA GLN A 44 -19.42 16.21 0.13
C GLN A 44 -19.96 17.07 1.29
N TYR A 45 -19.27 18.16 1.61
CA TYR A 45 -19.62 19.10 2.67
C TYR A 45 -19.47 20.55 2.19
N ARG A 46 -20.50 21.37 2.38
CA ARG A 46 -20.48 22.80 2.05
C ARG A 46 -20.25 23.62 3.32
N PHE A 47 -19.12 24.31 3.39
CA PHE A 47 -18.74 25.11 4.53
C PHE A 47 -19.58 26.38 4.64
N ARG A 48 -20.04 26.69 5.85
CA ARG A 48 -20.61 28.00 6.18
C ARG A 48 -19.50 29.03 6.24
N ASN A 49 -18.36 28.66 6.86
CA ASN A 49 -17.15 29.46 6.87
C ASN A 49 -16.03 28.81 6.05
N LYS A 50 -15.88 29.24 4.80
CA LYS A 50 -14.85 28.74 3.87
C LYS A 50 -13.42 28.97 4.35
N SER A 51 -13.18 29.95 5.23
CA SER A 51 -11.85 30.21 5.77
C SER A 51 -11.32 29.02 6.59
N LEU A 52 -12.19 28.19 7.17
CA LEU A 52 -11.81 26.99 7.91
C LEU A 52 -11.16 25.94 6.98
N LEU A 53 -11.75 25.75 5.79
CA LEU A 53 -11.19 24.85 4.79
C LEU A 53 -9.88 25.41 4.22
N GLU A 54 -9.81 26.71 3.98
CA GLU A 54 -8.58 27.36 3.55
C GLU A 54 -7.45 27.17 4.59
N GLU A 55 -7.71 27.35 5.88
CA GLU A 55 -6.74 27.10 6.96
C GLU A 55 -6.33 25.62 7.01
N ALA A 56 -7.30 24.70 6.92
CA ALA A 56 -7.04 23.25 6.93
C ALA A 56 -6.12 22.79 5.80
N LEU A 57 -6.20 23.45 4.65
CA LEU A 57 -5.40 23.15 3.46
C LEU A 57 -4.08 23.95 3.40
N THR A 58 -3.66 24.61 4.48
CA THR A 58 -2.45 25.46 4.48
C THR A 58 -1.34 24.88 5.35
N HIS A 59 -0.25 24.45 4.71
CA HIS A 59 0.93 23.95 5.40
C HIS A 59 1.72 25.09 6.08
N SER A 60 2.41 24.80 7.17
CA SER A 60 3.20 25.78 7.95
C SER A 60 4.34 26.46 7.18
N SER A 61 4.77 25.91 6.05
CA SER A 61 5.73 26.57 5.15
C SER A 61 5.12 27.72 4.33
N TYR A 62 3.79 27.80 4.24
CA TYR A 62 3.07 28.90 3.62
C TYR A 62 2.79 29.99 4.65
N THR A 63 3.69 30.97 4.76
CA THR A 63 3.70 31.93 5.89
C THR A 63 2.71 33.08 5.77
N GLU A 64 2.03 33.22 4.63
CA GLU A 64 1.09 34.33 4.37
C GLU A 64 -0.29 34.11 4.99
N SER A 65 -0.54 32.95 5.60
CA SER A 65 -1.84 32.57 6.17
C SER A 65 -1.68 31.67 7.40
N PRO A 66 -2.70 31.57 8.27
CA PRO A 66 -2.71 30.60 9.36
C PRO A 66 -2.52 29.17 8.83
N SER A 67 -1.69 28.39 9.52
CA SER A 67 -1.44 27.00 9.16
C SER A 67 -2.49 26.06 9.75
N TYR A 68 -2.61 24.87 9.16
CA TYR A 68 -3.55 23.84 9.61
C TYR A 68 -3.31 23.34 11.03
N GLN A 69 -2.18 23.64 11.68
CA GLN A 69 -1.70 22.95 12.89
C GLN A 69 -2.66 23.06 14.08
N ARG A 70 -3.40 24.16 14.20
CA ARG A 70 -4.43 24.31 15.24
C ARG A 70 -5.65 23.44 14.96
N LEU A 71 -6.00 23.29 13.69
CA LEU A 71 -7.07 22.40 13.26
C LEU A 71 -6.64 20.94 13.40
N GLU A 72 -5.43 20.56 12.97
CA GLU A 72 -4.82 19.21 13.21
C GLU A 72 -4.99 18.80 14.68
N PHE A 73 -4.57 19.67 15.60
CA PHE A 73 -4.66 19.40 17.05
C PHE A 73 -6.08 19.06 17.51
N VAL A 74 -7.09 19.79 17.01
CA VAL A 74 -8.51 19.53 17.33
C VAL A 74 -9.00 18.27 16.61
N GLY A 75 -8.54 18.07 15.38
CA GLY A 75 -8.93 17.00 14.47
C GLY A 75 -8.54 15.62 14.98
N ASP A 76 -7.31 15.47 15.47
CA ASP A 76 -6.82 14.23 16.08
C ASP A 76 -7.74 13.79 17.24
N ALA A 77 -8.06 14.72 18.15
CA ALA A 77 -8.96 14.44 19.27
C ALA A 77 -10.39 14.14 18.82
N ALA A 78 -10.95 14.93 17.91
CA ALA A 78 -12.32 14.78 17.43
C ALA A 78 -12.52 13.49 16.63
N LEU A 79 -11.65 13.20 15.67
CA LEU A 79 -11.66 11.93 14.91
C LEU A 79 -11.43 10.75 15.85
N GLY A 80 -10.47 10.87 16.77
CA GLY A 80 -10.19 9.84 17.74
C GLY A 80 -11.41 9.46 18.59
N LEU A 81 -12.23 10.44 18.99
CA LEU A 81 -13.48 10.22 19.72
C LEU A 81 -14.61 9.70 18.80
N ALA A 82 -14.73 10.23 17.59
CA ALA A 82 -15.75 9.79 16.63
C ALA A 82 -15.58 8.31 16.27
N VAL A 83 -14.34 7.90 15.95
CA VAL A 83 -14.00 6.49 15.69
C VAL A 83 -14.18 5.64 16.94
N ALA A 84 -13.79 6.13 18.13
CA ALA A 84 -14.01 5.40 19.38
C ALA A 84 -15.50 5.11 19.62
N ASN A 85 -16.38 6.10 19.40
CA ASN A 85 -17.82 5.93 19.50
C ASN A 85 -18.34 4.92 18.48
N PHE A 86 -17.88 5.02 17.23
CA PHE A 86 -18.25 4.08 16.17
C PHE A 86 -17.88 2.64 16.54
N VAL A 87 -16.63 2.37 16.93
CA VAL A 87 -16.20 1.00 17.26
C VAL A 87 -16.88 0.47 18.52
N PHE A 88 -17.09 1.32 19.54
CA PHE A 88 -17.79 0.93 20.76
C PHE A 88 -19.25 0.51 20.50
N LEU A 89 -19.95 1.25 19.62
CA LEU A 89 -21.33 0.94 19.26
C LEU A 89 -21.45 -0.25 18.29
N THR A 90 -20.46 -0.41 17.41
CA THR A 90 -20.46 -1.50 16.41
C THR A 90 -20.09 -2.84 17.03
N TYR A 91 -19.24 -2.83 18.05
CA TYR A 91 -18.68 -4.04 18.67
C TYR A 91 -18.90 -4.05 20.20
N PRO A 92 -20.14 -4.25 20.68
CA PRO A 92 -20.48 -4.14 22.10
C PRO A 92 -19.82 -5.19 23.00
N ASP A 93 -19.39 -6.31 22.43
CA ASP A 93 -18.85 -7.46 23.16
C ASP A 93 -17.30 -7.50 23.21
N LEU A 94 -16.61 -6.58 22.52
CA LEU A 94 -15.15 -6.57 22.50
C LEU A 94 -14.56 -5.97 23.77
N ASP A 95 -13.40 -6.50 24.16
CA ASP A 95 -12.69 -5.98 25.32
C ASP A 95 -12.00 -4.63 25.04
N PRO A 96 -11.64 -3.84 26.09
CA PRO A 96 -11.04 -2.52 25.92
C PRO A 96 -9.74 -2.51 25.10
N GLY A 97 -8.96 -3.59 25.13
CA GLY A 97 -7.74 -3.74 24.34
C GLY A 97 -8.03 -3.88 22.85
N GLN A 98 -9.00 -4.73 22.49
CA GLN A 98 -9.45 -4.90 21.10
C GLN A 98 -10.06 -3.61 20.54
N LEU A 99 -10.90 -2.92 21.33
CA LEU A 99 -11.45 -1.62 20.93
C LEU A 99 -10.35 -0.57 20.70
N SER A 100 -9.33 -0.56 21.55
CA SER A 100 -8.17 0.34 21.40
C SER A 100 -7.37 0.03 20.12
N LEU A 101 -7.21 -1.25 19.79
CA LEU A 101 -6.55 -1.70 18.56
C LEU A 101 -7.32 -1.25 17.31
N LEU A 102 -8.64 -1.49 17.28
CA LEU A 102 -9.53 -1.07 16.20
C LEU A 102 -9.52 0.44 15.99
N ARG A 103 -9.60 1.19 17.08
CA ARG A 103 -9.48 2.65 17.04
C ARG A 103 -8.14 3.05 16.42
N ALA A 104 -7.03 2.57 16.99
CA ALA A 104 -5.68 2.93 16.53
C ALA A 104 -5.45 2.60 15.05
N ALA A 105 -5.99 1.48 14.55
CA ALA A 105 -5.86 1.11 13.15
C ALA A 105 -6.60 2.08 12.21
N ASN A 106 -7.80 2.51 12.60
CA ASN A 106 -8.66 3.39 11.81
C ASN A 106 -8.22 4.87 11.81
N ILE A 107 -7.41 5.29 12.78
CA ILE A 107 -6.86 6.66 12.88
C ILE A 107 -5.33 6.70 12.87
N SER A 108 -4.68 5.68 12.33
CA SER A 108 -3.23 5.70 12.19
C SER A 108 -2.78 6.71 11.14
N THR A 109 -1.58 7.28 11.29
CA THR A 109 -0.97 8.17 10.28
C THR A 109 -0.96 7.53 8.89
N GLU A 110 -0.69 6.22 8.81
CA GLU A 110 -0.73 5.46 7.56
C GLU A 110 -2.14 5.46 6.96
N LYS A 111 -3.15 5.12 7.76
CA LYS A 111 -4.55 5.07 7.32
C LYS A 111 -5.04 6.42 6.81
N LEU A 112 -4.78 7.49 7.56
CA LEU A 112 -5.19 8.84 7.18
C LEU A 112 -4.40 9.37 5.96
N ALA A 113 -3.10 9.05 5.86
CA ALA A 113 -2.33 9.40 4.67
C ALA A 113 -2.88 8.74 3.40
N ARG A 114 -3.31 7.47 3.47
CA ARG A 114 -3.97 6.79 2.34
C ARG A 114 -5.29 7.44 1.96
N VAL A 115 -6.08 7.89 2.94
CA VAL A 115 -7.30 8.68 2.70
C VAL A 115 -6.99 9.93 1.88
N ALA A 116 -5.94 10.67 2.25
CA ALA A 116 -5.52 11.87 1.52
C ALA A 116 -5.16 11.59 0.05
N ILE A 117 -4.48 10.46 -0.21
CA ILE A 117 -4.11 10.04 -1.58
C ILE A 117 -5.32 9.55 -2.35
N ARG A 118 -6.15 8.69 -1.77
CA ARG A 118 -7.34 8.09 -2.41
C ARG A 118 -8.31 9.16 -2.91
N HIS A 119 -8.56 10.17 -2.09
CA HIS A 119 -9.46 11.27 -2.42
C HIS A 119 -8.76 12.45 -3.09
N ASN A 120 -7.47 12.30 -3.44
CA ASN A 120 -6.69 13.31 -4.14
C ASN A 120 -6.74 14.70 -3.47
N LEU A 121 -6.56 14.74 -2.15
CA LEU A 121 -6.66 15.98 -1.35
C LEU A 121 -5.36 16.80 -1.38
N TYR A 122 -4.20 16.13 -1.47
CA TYR A 122 -2.89 16.79 -1.43
C TYR A 122 -2.67 17.90 -2.47
N PRO A 123 -3.11 17.78 -3.74
CA PRO A 123 -2.93 18.83 -4.74
C PRO A 123 -3.58 20.17 -4.39
N PHE A 124 -4.53 20.19 -3.46
CA PHE A 124 -5.19 21.40 -2.99
C PHE A 124 -4.48 22.04 -1.78
N MET A 125 -3.45 21.40 -1.23
CA MET A 125 -2.69 21.93 -0.11
C MET A 125 -1.77 23.07 -0.57
N ARG A 126 -1.84 24.22 0.10
CA ARG A 126 -0.91 25.34 -0.08
C ARG A 126 0.37 25.08 0.71
N HIS A 127 1.52 25.02 0.04
CA HIS A 127 2.82 24.85 0.71
C HIS A 127 3.97 25.41 -0.13
N ASN A 128 5.02 25.89 0.56
CA ASN A 128 6.30 26.29 -0.05
C ASN A 128 7.42 25.30 0.34
N ALA A 129 7.15 24.01 0.19
CA ALA A 129 8.07 22.93 0.60
C ALA A 129 8.18 21.82 -0.48
N PRO A 130 9.03 22.00 -1.51
CA PRO A 130 9.15 21.06 -2.64
C PRO A 130 9.59 19.64 -2.24
N SER A 131 10.27 19.50 -1.10
CA SER A 131 10.69 18.19 -0.58
C SER A 131 9.52 17.33 -0.10
N LEU A 132 8.36 17.93 0.18
CA LEU A 132 7.14 17.18 0.49
C LEU A 132 6.63 16.46 -0.76
N ASP A 133 6.67 17.09 -1.93
CA ASP A 133 6.16 16.52 -3.18
C ASP A 133 6.83 15.21 -3.55
N ILE A 134 8.14 15.12 -3.31
CA ILE A 134 8.92 13.91 -3.55
C ILE A 134 8.42 12.77 -2.65
N LYS A 135 8.26 13.03 -1.35
CA LYS A 135 7.81 12.04 -0.37
C LYS A 135 6.37 11.61 -0.61
N VAL A 136 5.49 12.56 -0.94
CA VAL A 136 4.09 12.28 -1.25
C VAL A 136 3.98 11.46 -2.53
N ARG A 137 4.77 11.78 -3.57
CA ARG A 137 4.81 10.99 -4.81
C ARG A 137 5.29 9.57 -4.57
N GLU A 138 6.38 9.38 -3.83
CA GLU A 138 6.90 8.06 -3.48
C GLU A 138 5.84 7.23 -2.75
N PHE A 139 5.19 7.82 -1.76
CA PHE A 139 4.10 7.17 -1.02
C PHE A 139 2.88 6.87 -1.92
N ALA A 140 2.47 7.79 -2.78
CA ALA A 140 1.34 7.60 -3.69
C ALA A 140 1.57 6.44 -4.68
N LEU A 141 2.80 6.30 -5.20
CA LEU A 141 3.18 5.18 -6.06
C LEU A 141 3.11 3.85 -5.29
N ALA A 142 3.64 3.81 -4.06
CA ALA A 142 3.55 2.62 -3.22
C ALA A 142 2.10 2.21 -2.94
N VAL A 143 1.22 3.17 -2.62
CA VAL A 143 -0.21 2.91 -2.39
C VAL A 143 -0.89 2.33 -3.65
N GLN A 144 -0.54 2.81 -4.85
CA GLN A 144 -1.09 2.28 -6.11
C GLN A 144 -0.66 0.84 -6.38
N GLU A 145 0.58 0.47 -6.05
CA GLU A 145 1.09 -0.90 -6.22
C GLU A 145 0.48 -1.89 -5.22
N GLU A 146 0.19 -1.39 -4.02
CA GLU A 146 -0.32 -2.15 -2.88
C GLU A 146 -1.83 -2.39 -2.87
N GLY A 147 -2.60 -1.46 -3.46
CA GLY A 147 -4.06 -1.49 -3.44
C GLY A 147 -4.66 -0.98 -2.12
N ASP A 148 -6.00 -0.99 -2.06
CA ASP A 148 -6.80 -0.41 -0.97
C ASP A 148 -6.96 -1.33 0.24
N GLU A 149 -6.54 -2.60 0.13
CA GLU A 149 -6.85 -3.66 1.10
C GLU A 149 -5.80 -3.83 2.21
N ILE A 150 -4.71 -3.04 2.22
CA ILE A 150 -3.68 -3.22 3.25
C ILE A 150 -4.15 -2.59 4.56
N PRO A 151 -4.42 -3.39 5.62
CA PRO A 151 -4.91 -2.85 6.88
C PRO A 151 -3.77 -2.27 7.76
N HIS A 152 -2.52 -2.31 7.27
CA HIS A 152 -1.29 -2.10 8.07
C HIS A 152 -0.22 -1.28 7.36
N ALA A 153 0.81 -0.89 8.12
CA ALA A 153 1.97 -0.10 7.68
C ALA A 153 2.42 -0.51 6.26
N GLY A 154 2.24 0.41 5.31
CA GLY A 154 2.63 0.22 3.92
C GLY A 154 4.12 -0.01 3.77
N SER A 155 4.58 -0.38 2.58
CA SER A 155 6.00 -0.58 2.27
C SER A 155 6.84 0.69 2.46
N VAL A 156 6.23 1.86 2.27
CA VAL A 156 6.84 3.18 2.41
C VAL A 156 6.26 3.92 3.60
N LYS A 157 7.10 4.73 4.27
CA LYS A 157 6.66 5.57 5.38
C LYS A 157 5.66 6.64 4.91
N ALA A 158 4.44 6.59 5.44
CA ALA A 158 3.47 7.68 5.28
C ALA A 158 4.06 9.05 5.67
N PRO A 159 3.99 10.04 4.76
CA PRO A 159 4.25 11.43 5.06
C PRO A 159 3.24 11.95 6.09
N LYS A 160 3.70 12.37 7.28
CA LYS A 160 2.83 12.85 8.37
C LYS A 160 1.89 13.98 7.91
N VAL A 161 2.37 14.85 7.02
CA VAL A 161 1.58 15.96 6.44
C VAL A 161 0.26 15.51 5.80
N LEU A 162 0.19 14.30 5.25
CA LEU A 162 -1.04 13.79 4.64
C LEU A 162 -2.07 13.40 5.72
N ALA A 163 -1.63 12.83 6.83
CA ALA A 163 -2.50 12.56 7.98
C ALA A 163 -2.98 13.88 8.61
N ASP A 164 -2.04 14.81 8.85
CA ASP A 164 -2.34 16.11 9.43
C ASP A 164 -3.35 16.90 8.57
N LEU A 165 -3.28 16.77 7.23
CA LEU A 165 -4.23 17.34 6.28
C LEU A 165 -5.65 16.77 6.44
N VAL A 166 -5.77 15.46 6.66
CA VAL A 166 -7.08 14.81 6.84
C VAL A 166 -7.66 15.17 8.20
N GLU A 167 -6.84 15.22 9.24
CA GLU A 167 -7.23 15.67 10.58
C GLU A 167 -7.67 17.14 10.58
N SER A 168 -6.96 18.01 9.88
CA SER A 168 -7.31 19.42 9.80
C SER A 168 -8.63 19.66 9.04
N ILE A 169 -8.92 18.90 7.98
CA ILE A 169 -10.21 18.94 7.27
C ILE A 169 -11.34 18.44 8.19
N ALA A 170 -11.12 17.35 8.93
CA ALA A 170 -12.09 16.87 9.90
C ALA A 170 -12.39 17.93 10.98
N ALA A 171 -11.35 18.59 11.49
CA ALA A 171 -11.49 19.68 12.45
C ALA A 171 -12.24 20.88 11.86
N ALA A 172 -11.97 21.24 10.60
CA ALA A 172 -12.69 22.32 9.93
C ALA A 172 -14.19 22.02 9.88
N ILE A 173 -14.59 20.80 9.49
CA ILE A 173 -16.00 20.37 9.49
C ILE A 173 -16.56 20.41 10.91
N TYR A 174 -15.83 19.87 11.89
CA TYR A 174 -16.22 19.81 13.29
C TYR A 174 -16.47 21.21 13.88
N VAL A 175 -15.63 22.19 13.55
CA VAL A 175 -15.80 23.58 13.98
C VAL A 175 -16.99 24.23 13.25
N ASP A 176 -17.12 24.02 11.94
CA ASP A 176 -18.19 24.61 11.13
C ASP A 176 -19.59 24.07 11.51
N CYS A 177 -19.67 22.81 11.95
CA CYS A 177 -20.88 22.21 12.51
C CYS A 177 -21.08 22.49 14.01
N ASN A 178 -20.36 23.45 14.58
CA ASN A 178 -20.46 23.88 15.98
C ASN A 178 -20.17 22.75 16.99
N PHE A 179 -19.09 22.01 16.74
CA PHE A 179 -18.58 20.92 17.56
C PHE A 179 -19.57 19.76 17.74
N ASP A 180 -20.40 19.49 16.73
CA ASP A 180 -21.29 18.33 16.71
C ASP A 180 -20.56 17.10 16.17
N LEU A 181 -20.20 16.19 17.09
CA LEU A 181 -19.47 14.96 16.76
C LEU A 181 -20.30 14.01 15.87
N LYS A 182 -21.62 14.01 16.00
CA LYS A 182 -22.49 13.15 15.19
C LYS A 182 -22.50 13.63 13.75
N LEU A 183 -22.62 14.94 13.54
CA LEU A 183 -22.53 15.53 12.20
C LEU A 183 -21.14 15.35 11.60
N LEU A 184 -20.06 15.50 12.39
CA LEU A 184 -18.71 15.18 11.93
C LEU A 184 -18.65 13.75 11.38
N TRP A 185 -19.13 12.77 12.16
CA TRP A 185 -19.12 11.37 11.73
C TRP A 185 -19.97 11.15 10.47
N GLU A 186 -21.16 11.74 10.39
CA GLU A 186 -22.05 11.63 9.24
C GLU A 186 -21.39 12.11 7.93
N TYR A 187 -20.70 13.25 7.97
CA TYR A 187 -20.04 13.81 6.79
C TYR A 187 -18.66 13.21 6.50
N PHE A 188 -17.97 12.67 7.51
CA PHE A 188 -16.57 12.28 7.38
C PHE A 188 -16.33 10.77 7.30
N SER A 189 -17.23 9.95 7.84
CA SER A 189 -17.04 8.49 7.92
C SER A 189 -16.79 7.85 6.55
N TRP A 190 -17.50 8.29 5.51
CA TRP A 190 -17.34 7.77 4.16
C TRP A 190 -15.93 8.07 3.57
N LEU A 191 -15.27 9.16 3.98
CA LEU A 191 -13.89 9.46 3.57
C LEU A 191 -12.91 8.44 4.13
N LEU A 192 -13.20 7.89 5.32
CA LEU A 192 -12.35 6.91 6.01
C LEU A 192 -12.46 5.50 5.41
N GLU A 193 -13.44 5.24 4.55
CA GLU A 193 -13.61 3.92 3.93
C GLU A 193 -12.39 3.50 3.09
N PRO A 194 -12.03 2.20 3.06
CA PRO A 194 -12.66 1.09 3.79
C PRO A 194 -12.30 1.09 5.29
N ILE A 195 -13.27 1.02 6.19
CA ILE A 195 -13.01 0.94 7.64
C ILE A 195 -12.31 -0.37 7.99
N VAL A 196 -11.27 -0.30 8.81
CA VAL A 196 -10.54 -1.46 9.33
C VAL A 196 -11.43 -2.17 10.36
N THR A 197 -11.79 -3.42 10.08
CA THR A 197 -12.62 -4.28 10.93
C THR A 197 -11.77 -5.25 11.76
N LEU A 198 -12.39 -5.95 12.71
CA LEU A 198 -11.68 -6.95 13.50
C LEU A 198 -11.15 -8.07 12.61
N GLU A 199 -11.93 -8.53 11.63
CA GLU A 199 -11.52 -9.56 10.66
C GLU A 199 -10.25 -9.13 9.90
N THR A 200 -10.18 -7.87 9.45
CA THR A 200 -8.97 -7.35 8.78
C THR A 200 -7.78 -7.19 9.74
N LEU A 201 -8.01 -7.03 11.05
CA LEU A 201 -6.96 -6.98 12.06
C LEU A 201 -6.51 -8.36 12.53
N GLU A 202 -7.41 -9.32 12.61
CA GLU A 202 -7.09 -10.72 12.90
C GLU A 202 -6.28 -11.34 11.76
N GLN A 203 -6.39 -10.79 10.55
CA GLN A 203 -5.46 -11.05 9.44
C GLN A 203 -4.05 -10.45 9.62
N GLN A 204 -3.79 -9.70 10.71
CA GLN A 204 -2.43 -9.27 11.07
C GLN A 204 -1.51 -10.47 11.22
N PRO A 205 -0.36 -10.50 10.52
CA PRO A 205 0.63 -11.55 10.70
C PRO A 205 1.12 -11.68 12.15
N VAL A 206 1.20 -10.59 12.89
CA VAL A 206 1.64 -10.61 14.29
C VAL A 206 0.60 -11.29 15.18
N THR A 207 -0.67 -10.92 15.06
CA THR A 207 -1.77 -11.50 15.86
C THR A 207 -1.97 -12.97 15.52
N MET A 208 -2.06 -13.31 14.23
CA MET A 208 -2.13 -14.70 13.76
C MET A 208 -1.00 -15.57 14.30
N LEU A 209 0.24 -15.04 14.30
CA LEU A 209 1.39 -15.76 14.83
C LEU A 209 1.22 -16.10 16.32
N TYR A 210 0.78 -15.13 17.13
CA TYR A 210 0.52 -15.36 18.55
C TYR A 210 -0.59 -16.40 18.77
N GLU A 211 -1.70 -16.28 18.04
CA GLU A 211 -2.82 -17.22 18.15
C GLU A 211 -2.45 -18.65 17.75
N VAL A 212 -1.78 -18.81 16.61
CA VAL A 212 -1.31 -20.11 16.10
C VAL A 212 -0.37 -20.76 17.10
N CYS A 213 0.59 -20.00 17.64
CA CYS A 213 1.54 -20.54 18.60
C CYS A 213 0.88 -20.87 19.94
N GLN A 214 -0.04 -20.04 20.43
CA GLN A 214 -0.77 -20.29 21.67
C GLN A 214 -1.64 -21.56 21.57
N LYS A 215 -2.35 -21.76 20.45
CA LYS A 215 -3.13 -22.99 20.19
C LYS A 215 -2.24 -24.23 20.17
N GLN A 216 -0.97 -24.10 19.79
CA GLN A 216 0.02 -25.19 19.79
C GLN A 216 0.79 -25.32 21.10
N GLY A 217 0.51 -24.49 22.11
CA GLY A 217 1.25 -24.47 23.37
C GLY A 217 2.70 -23.98 23.23
N LYS A 218 3.01 -23.21 22.19
CA LYS A 218 4.35 -22.66 21.89
C LYS A 218 4.47 -21.22 22.38
N HIS A 219 5.65 -20.83 22.84
CA HIS A 219 5.96 -19.48 23.30
C HIS A 219 6.55 -18.63 22.16
N VAL A 220 6.03 -17.42 21.96
CA VAL A 220 6.51 -16.48 20.92
C VAL A 220 7.22 -15.30 21.54
N ASP A 221 8.46 -15.08 21.11
CA ASP A 221 9.27 -13.92 21.45
C ASP A 221 9.64 -13.12 20.20
N ILE A 222 9.19 -11.88 20.11
CA ILE A 222 9.60 -10.97 19.04
C ILE A 222 10.65 -10.01 19.58
N LYS A 223 11.90 -10.22 19.18
CA LYS A 223 13.03 -9.34 19.54
C LYS A 223 13.17 -8.24 18.52
N HIS A 224 13.43 -7.02 19.00
CA HIS A 224 13.67 -5.86 18.16
C HIS A 224 15.03 -5.25 18.49
N TRP A 225 15.77 -4.86 17.45
CA TRP A 225 17.00 -4.10 17.60
C TRP A 225 17.24 -3.26 16.35
N ARG A 226 18.26 -2.40 16.40
CA ARG A 226 18.59 -1.49 15.31
C ARG A 226 20.00 -1.77 14.80
N LYS A 227 20.19 -1.77 13.49
CA LYS A 227 21.50 -1.87 12.84
C LYS A 227 21.66 -0.70 11.87
N GLY A 228 22.34 0.35 12.31
CA GLY A 228 22.44 1.61 11.55
C GLY A 228 21.09 2.32 11.46
N THR A 229 20.64 2.66 10.26
CA THR A 229 19.34 3.31 10.03
C THR A 229 18.16 2.33 10.09
N ARG A 230 18.40 1.03 9.89
CA ARG A 230 17.37 -0.02 9.78
C ARG A 230 16.98 -0.62 11.13
N ASN A 231 15.67 -0.78 11.33
CA ASN A 231 15.08 -1.56 12.40
C ASN A 231 14.99 -3.02 11.96
N ILE A 232 15.35 -3.94 12.85
CA ILE A 232 15.29 -5.38 12.61
C ILE A 232 14.36 -5.96 13.66
N ALA A 233 13.42 -6.80 13.19
CA ALA A 233 12.58 -7.60 14.06
C ALA A 233 12.83 -9.08 13.74
N SER A 234 12.97 -9.88 14.78
CA SER A 234 13.13 -11.32 14.64
C SER A 234 12.19 -12.05 15.59
N VAL A 235 11.48 -13.02 15.02
CA VAL A 235 10.48 -13.86 15.67
C VAL A 235 11.13 -15.17 16.07
N TYR A 236 11.05 -15.47 17.36
CA TYR A 236 11.47 -16.73 17.94
C TYR A 236 10.24 -17.48 18.45
N VAL A 237 10.15 -18.77 18.12
CA VAL A 237 9.13 -19.67 18.67
C VAL A 237 9.85 -20.78 19.41
N ASP A 238 9.58 -20.92 20.71
CA ASP A 238 10.29 -21.81 21.65
C ASP A 238 11.82 -21.67 21.57
N GLY A 239 12.28 -20.42 21.43
CA GLY A 239 13.71 -20.07 21.33
C GLY A 239 14.36 -20.33 19.96
N LYS A 240 13.66 -20.93 19.00
CA LYS A 240 14.16 -21.10 17.61
C LYS A 240 13.78 -19.90 16.75
N LEU A 241 14.73 -19.38 15.98
CA LEU A 241 14.45 -18.30 15.02
C LEU A 241 13.58 -18.83 13.88
N ILE A 242 12.38 -18.27 13.72
CA ILE A 242 11.40 -18.66 12.70
C ILE A 242 11.17 -17.54 11.69
N GLY A 243 11.34 -16.27 12.05
CA GLY A 243 11.11 -15.10 11.18
C GLY A 243 12.11 -14.00 11.45
N SER A 244 12.53 -13.26 10.42
CA SER A 244 13.34 -12.07 10.58
C SER A 244 13.18 -11.12 9.39
N SER A 245 12.89 -9.86 9.66
CA SER A 245 12.85 -8.83 8.62
C SER A 245 13.53 -7.54 9.08
N SER A 246 13.89 -6.70 8.12
CA SER A 246 14.43 -5.37 8.38
C SER A 246 13.69 -4.30 7.58
N SER A 247 13.38 -3.18 8.22
CA SER A 247 12.76 -2.01 7.59
C SER A 247 13.23 -0.72 8.25
N ASP A 248 13.10 0.40 7.55
CA ASP A 248 13.34 1.72 8.13
C ASP A 248 12.26 2.11 9.15
N GLN A 249 11.14 1.38 9.19
CA GLN A 249 10.13 1.47 10.24
C GLN A 249 10.10 0.24 11.15
N LYS A 250 9.90 0.49 12.44
CA LYS A 250 9.82 -0.55 13.47
C LYS A 250 8.62 -1.48 13.24
N ASP A 251 7.46 -0.92 12.92
CA ASP A 251 6.22 -1.70 12.81
C ASP A 251 6.18 -2.55 11.54
N ILE A 252 6.64 -2.02 10.40
CA ILE A 252 6.83 -2.81 9.16
C ILE A 252 7.78 -3.97 9.42
N ALA A 253 8.94 -3.73 10.07
CA ALA A 253 9.88 -4.79 10.37
C ALA A 253 9.22 -5.91 11.20
N LYS A 254 8.40 -5.53 12.19
CA LYS A 254 7.67 -6.47 13.04
C LYS A 254 6.65 -7.29 12.25
N ILE A 255 5.81 -6.64 11.45
CA ILE A 255 4.75 -7.28 10.66
C ILE A 255 5.36 -8.22 9.63
N SER A 256 6.36 -7.77 8.87
CA SER A 256 7.02 -8.59 7.86
C SER A 256 7.77 -9.78 8.47
N ALA A 257 8.39 -9.61 9.65
CA ALA A 257 9.03 -10.72 10.35
C ALA A 257 8.01 -11.76 10.84
N ALA A 258 6.82 -11.32 11.28
CA ALA A 258 5.74 -12.22 11.67
C ALA A 258 5.11 -12.93 10.46
N LYS A 259 4.96 -12.25 9.32
CA LYS A 259 4.50 -12.86 8.07
C LYS A 259 5.45 -13.96 7.60
N GLU A 260 6.73 -13.65 7.55
CA GLU A 260 7.76 -14.63 7.19
C GLU A 260 7.81 -15.80 8.20
N ALA A 261 7.56 -15.54 9.49
CA ALA A 261 7.48 -16.60 10.49
C ALA A 261 6.28 -17.53 10.26
N LEU A 262 5.10 -16.97 9.97
CA LEU A 262 3.90 -17.73 9.65
C LEU A 262 4.15 -18.61 8.43
N GLU A 263 4.63 -18.04 7.33
CA GLU A 263 4.94 -18.77 6.09
C GLU A 263 5.87 -19.97 6.37
N ARG A 264 6.95 -19.76 7.13
CA ARG A 264 7.85 -20.86 7.52
C ARG A 264 7.20 -21.91 8.43
N MET A 265 6.28 -21.52 9.31
CA MET A 265 5.54 -22.47 10.15
C MET A 265 4.55 -23.32 9.33
N TYR A 266 3.94 -22.73 8.30
CA TYR A 266 3.14 -23.45 7.31
C TYR A 266 3.99 -24.47 6.54
N GLU A 267 5.15 -24.05 6.02
CA GLU A 267 6.07 -24.93 5.28
C GLU A 267 6.62 -26.09 6.13
N MET A 268 6.84 -25.87 7.42
CA MET A 268 7.32 -26.89 8.36
C MET A 268 6.21 -27.84 8.85
N GLY A 269 5.00 -27.80 8.26
CA GLY A 269 3.90 -28.72 8.56
C GLY A 269 3.37 -28.64 9.99
N SER A 270 3.57 -27.50 10.66
CA SER A 270 3.32 -27.34 12.09
C SER A 270 1.92 -26.84 12.43
N LEU A 271 0.90 -27.00 11.58
CA LEU A 271 -0.48 -26.51 11.83
C LEU A 271 -1.50 -27.66 11.89
N PRO A 272 -2.34 -27.74 12.93
CA PRO A 272 -3.53 -28.59 12.90
C PRO A 272 -4.58 -27.95 11.99
N LEU A 273 -5.05 -28.71 11.01
CA LEU A 273 -6.28 -28.42 10.26
C LEU A 273 -7.47 -28.78 11.16
N GLU A 274 -8.16 -27.79 11.72
CA GLU A 274 -9.52 -28.02 12.21
C GLU A 274 -10.50 -27.07 11.52
N ASP A 275 -11.54 -27.72 11.00
CA ASP A 275 -12.62 -27.28 10.13
C ASP A 275 -12.23 -26.90 8.70
N GLY A 276 -12.09 -27.93 7.84
CA GLY A 276 -12.75 -28.08 6.53
C GLY A 276 -12.67 -26.99 5.44
N SER A 277 -12.45 -25.72 5.77
CA SER A 277 -12.20 -24.62 4.85
C SER A 277 -10.72 -24.57 4.51
N ILE A 278 -10.42 -25.06 3.32
CA ILE A 278 -9.14 -24.89 2.68
C ILE A 278 -9.00 -23.40 2.33
N VAL A 279 -8.17 -22.63 3.06
CA VAL A 279 -7.53 -21.46 2.45
C VAL A 279 -6.48 -22.02 1.51
N LYS A 280 -6.96 -22.34 0.32
CA LYS A 280 -6.18 -22.79 -0.82
C LYS A 280 -5.38 -21.56 -1.24
N LEU A 281 -4.07 -21.67 -1.36
CA LEU A 281 -3.38 -20.92 -2.42
C LEU A 281 -3.84 -21.52 -3.77
N ASP A 282 -5.12 -21.37 -4.10
CA ASP A 282 -5.64 -21.39 -5.45
C ASP A 282 -6.15 -19.97 -5.68
N ASP A 283 -5.25 -19.07 -6.03
CA ASP A 283 -5.61 -18.01 -6.99
C ASP A 283 -4.74 -18.09 -8.24
N LEU A 284 -4.33 -19.32 -8.58
CA LEU A 284 -4.14 -19.72 -9.96
C LEU A 284 -4.91 -21.03 -10.13
N GLN A 285 -6.21 -20.94 -10.41
CA GLN A 285 -6.98 -22.11 -10.85
C GLN A 285 -6.17 -22.82 -11.94
N GLU A 286 -5.77 -24.07 -11.69
CA GLU A 286 -5.05 -24.86 -12.68
C GLU A 286 -5.81 -24.81 -14.01
N ILE A 287 -5.17 -24.23 -15.02
CA ILE A 287 -5.83 -24.04 -16.30
C ILE A 287 -6.13 -25.43 -16.87
N GLU A 288 -7.42 -25.76 -16.97
CA GLU A 288 -7.82 -27.01 -17.60
C GLU A 288 -7.32 -27.03 -19.05
N GLY A 289 -6.58 -28.09 -19.41
CA GLY A 289 -5.93 -28.21 -20.71
C GLY A 289 -4.77 -27.24 -20.94
N ALA A 290 -4.12 -26.72 -19.89
CA ALA A 290 -2.96 -25.82 -19.98
C ALA A 290 -1.91 -26.28 -21.00
N LYS A 291 -1.59 -27.58 -21.03
CA LYS A 291 -0.64 -28.15 -22.00
C LYS A 291 -1.06 -27.90 -23.46
N GLN A 292 -2.35 -28.05 -23.76
CA GLN A 292 -2.90 -27.79 -25.11
C GLN A 292 -2.95 -26.29 -25.41
N LYS A 293 -3.32 -25.46 -24.43
CA LYS A 293 -3.37 -24.00 -24.58
C LYS A 293 -1.98 -23.41 -24.80
N LEU A 294 -0.96 -23.86 -24.08
CA LEU A 294 0.43 -23.44 -24.26
C LEU A 294 0.96 -23.86 -25.65
N ASN A 295 0.65 -25.07 -26.11
CA ASN A 295 0.99 -25.51 -27.46
C ASN A 295 0.34 -24.63 -28.55
N SER A 296 -0.93 -24.28 -28.38
CA SER A 296 -1.66 -23.39 -29.28
C SER A 296 -1.04 -21.98 -29.29
N LEU A 297 -0.66 -21.47 -28.11
CA LEU A 297 -0.01 -20.17 -27.96
C LEU A 297 1.35 -20.13 -28.67
N CYS A 298 2.22 -21.13 -28.46
CA CYS A 298 3.52 -21.19 -29.14
C CYS A 298 3.36 -21.24 -30.67
N THR A 299 2.39 -22.00 -31.16
CA THR A 299 2.08 -22.06 -32.60
C THR A 299 1.61 -20.70 -33.13
N LYS A 300 0.69 -20.03 -32.42
CA LYS A 300 0.16 -18.71 -32.80
C LYS A 300 1.23 -17.62 -32.79
N LYS A 301 2.15 -17.67 -31.83
CA LYS A 301 3.24 -16.69 -31.64
C LYS A 301 4.52 -17.03 -32.42
N ARG A 302 4.54 -18.15 -33.16
CA ARG A 302 5.72 -18.69 -33.88
C ARG A 302 6.93 -18.91 -32.96
N TRP A 303 6.68 -19.38 -31.74
CA TRP A 303 7.72 -19.81 -30.80
C TRP A 303 8.04 -21.30 -30.98
N SER A 304 9.15 -21.74 -30.42
CA SER A 304 9.45 -23.18 -30.36
C SER A 304 8.39 -23.90 -29.51
N MET A 305 8.14 -25.17 -29.84
CA MET A 305 7.19 -25.97 -29.08
C MET A 305 7.71 -26.21 -27.65
N PRO A 306 6.83 -26.18 -26.63
CA PRO A 306 7.25 -26.38 -25.25
C PRO A 306 7.90 -27.74 -25.02
N VAL A 307 9.06 -27.74 -24.36
CA VAL A 307 9.79 -28.95 -23.98
C VAL A 307 9.54 -29.25 -22.52
N TYR A 308 9.02 -30.45 -22.21
CA TYR A 308 8.71 -30.88 -20.85
C TYR A 308 9.78 -31.85 -20.35
N LYS A 309 10.17 -31.72 -19.07
CA LYS A 309 11.13 -32.62 -18.42
C LYS A 309 10.67 -32.94 -17.00
N VAL A 310 10.66 -34.23 -16.65
CA VAL A 310 10.44 -34.65 -15.26
C VAL A 310 11.73 -34.42 -14.48
N ASP A 311 11.69 -33.50 -13.52
CA ASP A 311 12.88 -33.08 -12.77
C ASP A 311 13.09 -33.91 -11.52
N LYS A 312 12.01 -34.31 -10.85
CA LYS A 312 12.07 -35.08 -9.60
C LYS A 312 10.91 -36.07 -9.51
N GLU A 313 11.24 -37.28 -9.08
CA GLU A 313 10.29 -38.24 -8.52
C GLU A 313 10.43 -38.16 -6.99
N VAL A 314 9.34 -37.83 -6.31
CA VAL A 314 9.28 -37.67 -4.86
C VAL A 314 8.34 -38.71 -4.25
N GLY A 315 8.65 -39.22 -3.06
CA GLY A 315 7.78 -40.12 -2.30
C GLY A 315 8.12 -41.62 -2.43
N ALA A 316 7.50 -42.42 -1.55
CA ALA A 316 7.70 -43.86 -1.49
C ALA A 316 7.07 -44.57 -2.70
N ALA A 317 7.43 -45.82 -2.98
CA ALA A 317 6.92 -46.56 -4.15
C ALA A 317 5.37 -46.64 -4.25
N HIS A 318 4.66 -46.47 -3.12
CA HIS A 318 3.20 -46.44 -3.03
C HIS A 318 2.58 -45.03 -3.02
N GLU A 319 3.40 -43.97 -2.99
CA GLU A 319 2.99 -42.55 -3.02
C GLU A 319 3.97 -41.74 -3.88
N ARG A 320 4.07 -42.09 -5.17
CA ARG A 320 4.96 -41.41 -6.11
C ARG A 320 4.33 -40.10 -6.60
N GLY A 321 5.05 -39.00 -6.38
CA GLY A 321 4.79 -37.69 -6.97
C GLY A 321 5.84 -37.34 -8.02
N PHE A 322 5.43 -36.60 -9.04
CA PHE A 322 6.26 -36.14 -10.15
C PHE A 322 6.24 -34.62 -10.20
N VAL A 323 7.41 -34.02 -10.32
CA VAL A 323 7.58 -32.60 -10.63
C VAL A 323 8.08 -32.49 -12.06
N CYS A 324 7.41 -31.67 -12.86
CA CYS A 324 7.79 -31.42 -14.25
C CYS A 324 8.15 -29.95 -14.43
N SER A 325 9.18 -29.67 -15.21
CA SER A 325 9.41 -28.34 -15.78
C SER A 325 8.98 -28.28 -17.23
N VAL A 326 8.70 -27.06 -17.67
CA VAL A 326 8.45 -26.73 -19.07
C VAL A 326 9.37 -25.58 -19.48
N GLN A 327 9.96 -25.73 -20.67
CA GLN A 327 10.82 -24.74 -21.30
C GLN A 327 10.21 -24.29 -22.62
N ILE A 328 10.21 -22.97 -22.87
CA ILE A 328 9.87 -22.37 -24.16
C ILE A 328 10.96 -21.38 -24.58
N GLU A 329 11.21 -21.28 -25.88
CA GLU A 329 12.12 -20.29 -26.45
C GLU A 329 11.33 -19.26 -27.23
N THR A 330 11.49 -18.00 -26.86
CA THR A 330 10.81 -16.86 -27.46
C THR A 330 11.83 -15.87 -28.02
N ALA A 331 11.36 -14.87 -28.79
CA ALA A 331 12.23 -13.80 -29.27
C ALA A 331 12.91 -12.98 -28.14
N ALA A 332 12.36 -13.01 -26.92
CA ALA A 332 12.90 -12.29 -25.75
C ALA A 332 13.90 -13.12 -24.93
N GLY A 333 14.03 -14.43 -25.22
CA GLY A 333 14.88 -15.39 -24.53
C GLY A 333 14.15 -16.70 -24.19
N THR A 334 14.88 -17.58 -23.50
CA THR A 334 14.40 -18.89 -23.05
C THR A 334 13.83 -18.79 -21.64
N TYR A 335 12.59 -19.27 -21.47
CA TYR A 335 11.89 -19.29 -20.19
C TYR A 335 11.72 -20.72 -19.70
N VAL A 336 11.97 -20.94 -18.41
CA VAL A 336 11.75 -22.22 -17.73
C VAL A 336 10.95 -22.00 -16.46
N THR A 337 9.99 -22.88 -16.20
CA THR A 337 9.27 -22.94 -14.92
C THR A 337 8.96 -24.38 -14.54
N SER A 338 8.71 -24.63 -13.26
CA SER A 338 8.32 -25.94 -12.71
C SER A 338 6.90 -25.90 -12.19
N GLY A 339 6.14 -26.96 -12.42
CA GLY A 339 4.80 -27.14 -11.86
C GLY A 339 4.82 -27.78 -10.48
N ASP A 340 3.64 -27.93 -9.90
CA ASP A 340 3.44 -28.59 -8.61
C ASP A 340 3.68 -30.10 -8.70
N VAL A 341 3.88 -30.72 -7.53
CA VAL A 341 3.97 -32.18 -7.40
C VAL A 341 2.63 -32.81 -7.75
N LYS A 342 2.59 -33.71 -8.74
CA LYS A 342 1.38 -34.46 -9.11
C LYS A 342 1.61 -35.97 -9.09
N THR A 343 0.54 -36.73 -8.88
CA THR A 343 0.60 -38.20 -8.82
C THR A 343 0.83 -38.86 -10.17
N LYS A 344 0.56 -38.14 -11.28
CA LYS A 344 0.80 -38.60 -12.65
C LYS A 344 1.66 -37.60 -13.42
N VAL A 345 2.57 -38.10 -14.25
CA VAL A 345 3.42 -37.28 -15.12
C VAL A 345 2.60 -36.32 -15.99
N LYS A 346 1.48 -36.79 -16.58
CA LYS A 346 0.61 -35.96 -17.42
C LYS A 346 -0.01 -34.78 -16.67
N GLU A 347 -0.33 -34.97 -15.39
CA GLU A 347 -0.86 -33.92 -14.52
C GLU A 347 0.25 -32.95 -14.13
N ALA A 348 1.46 -33.45 -13.84
CA ALA A 348 2.64 -32.62 -13.54
C ALA A 348 3.03 -31.73 -14.73
N GLU A 349 2.99 -32.27 -15.95
CA GLU A 349 3.20 -31.49 -17.18
C GLU A 349 2.13 -30.42 -17.38
N ASN A 350 0.86 -30.72 -17.08
CA ASN A 350 -0.21 -29.74 -17.19
C ASN A 350 -0.06 -28.62 -16.15
N SER A 351 0.34 -28.96 -14.92
CA SER A 351 0.65 -27.98 -13.88
C SER A 351 1.82 -27.07 -14.30
N ALA A 352 2.91 -27.64 -14.83
CA ALA A 352 4.04 -26.86 -15.35
C ALA A 352 3.62 -25.92 -16.50
N ALA A 353 2.76 -26.38 -17.41
CA ALA A 353 2.21 -25.56 -18.46
C ALA A 353 1.33 -24.42 -17.94
N SER A 354 0.57 -24.66 -16.86
CA SER A 354 -0.28 -23.65 -16.22
C SER A 354 0.58 -22.53 -15.62
N MET A 355 1.64 -22.90 -14.89
CA MET A 355 2.61 -21.95 -14.32
C MET A 355 3.31 -21.12 -15.41
N MET A 356 3.60 -21.72 -16.56
CA MET A 356 4.20 -21.01 -17.70
C MET A 356 3.23 -20.01 -18.32
N LEU A 357 1.95 -20.38 -18.49
CA LEU A 357 0.93 -19.47 -19.02
C LEU A 357 0.72 -18.26 -18.11
N HIS A 358 0.62 -18.46 -16.80
CA HIS A 358 0.50 -17.36 -15.84
C HIS A 358 1.74 -16.47 -15.81
N GLY A 359 2.94 -17.06 -15.83
CA GLY A 359 4.19 -16.28 -15.88
C GLY A 359 4.40 -15.50 -17.18
N LEU A 360 3.73 -15.87 -18.27
CA LEU A 360 3.73 -15.11 -19.53
C LEU A 360 2.69 -13.99 -19.56
N GLU A 361 1.64 -14.08 -18.74
CA GLU A 361 0.57 -13.09 -18.64
C GLU A 361 0.84 -12.00 -17.59
N ASP A 362 1.58 -12.31 -16.51
CA ASP A 362 1.94 -11.35 -15.47
C ASP A 362 3.45 -11.45 -15.07
N PRO A 363 4.23 -10.37 -15.22
CA PRO A 363 5.66 -10.33 -14.91
C PRO A 363 5.99 -10.48 -13.40
N LYS A 364 5.00 -10.41 -12.50
CA LYS A 364 5.20 -10.64 -11.05
C LYS A 364 5.58 -12.09 -10.72
N PHE A 365 5.24 -13.06 -11.57
CA PHE A 365 5.45 -14.50 -11.32
C PHE A 365 6.85 -15.03 -11.71
N GLY A 366 7.77 -14.15 -12.12
CA GLY A 366 9.20 -14.44 -12.21
C GLY A 366 9.54 -15.70 -13.01
N LEU A 367 9.37 -15.68 -14.34
CA LEU A 367 9.90 -16.76 -15.18
C LEU A 367 11.44 -16.80 -15.07
N GLY A 368 12.00 -17.99 -14.83
CA GLY A 368 13.44 -18.20 -14.86
C GLY A 368 13.97 -17.98 -16.28
N LYS A 369 14.59 -16.82 -16.53
CA LYS A 369 15.25 -16.53 -17.81
C LYS A 369 16.64 -17.17 -17.79
N ILE A 370 16.84 -18.17 -18.64
CA ILE A 370 18.17 -18.74 -18.87
C ILE A 370 18.81 -17.90 -19.98
N SER A 371 19.88 -17.18 -19.64
CA SER A 371 20.66 -16.33 -20.55
C SER A 371 21.40 -17.13 -21.60
#